data_AF-A0A170ZGV3-F1
#
_entry.id   AF-A0A170ZGV3-F1
#
_cell.length_a   1.000
_cell.length_b   1.000
_cell.length_c   1.000
_cell.angle_alpha   90.00
_cell.angle_beta   90.00
_cell.angle_gamma   90.00
#
_symmetry.space_group_name_H-M   'P 1'
#
loop_
_entity.id
_entity.type
_entity.pdbx_description
1 polymer ?
#
loop_
_entity_poly.entity_id
_entity_poly.type
_entity_poly.pdbx_seq_one_letter_code
_entity_poly.pdbx_strand_id
1 'polypeptide(L)'
;MQDEMEKRQQDLQEAQEMIRRLEEQLKQLQLAKDELEAQQNELTAMMNRLEESKNMEAAERAKLEQEILAKQEEVTRIQSVVEAKDEETKRLQDEVEAVRRKQAEEEMEAARKKQEEATAAMLAASTPQHHHVTENDQDDNDDLPNGDVSRDLATDDNIIDPVEERRTLAERNERLHDQLKMLKQDLAQSRDETKETAMDKIHRENVRTRK
;
A
#
# COMPACT_ATOMS: atom_id res chain seq x y z
N MET A 1 34.10 -130.96 -35.28
CA MET A 1 33.92 -130.90 -33.82
C MET A 1 34.76 -129.80 -33.17
N GLN A 2 36.08 -129.69 -33.40
CA GLN A 2 36.88 -128.56 -32.88
C GLN A 2 36.49 -127.21 -33.52
N ASP A 3 36.45 -127.13 -34.86
CA ASP A 3 36.09 -125.89 -35.57
C ASP A 3 34.70 -125.34 -35.22
N GLU A 4 33.72 -126.22 -34.97
CA GLU A 4 32.37 -125.81 -34.54
C GLU A 4 32.33 -125.32 -33.09
N MET A 5 33.22 -125.84 -32.24
CA MET A 5 33.37 -125.31 -30.87
C MET A 5 34.09 -123.96 -30.87
N GLU A 6 35.12 -123.77 -31.70
CA GLU A 6 35.79 -122.47 -31.84
C GLU A 6 34.85 -121.39 -32.40
N LYS A 7 34.01 -121.74 -33.38
CA LYS A 7 33.03 -120.80 -33.95
C LYS A 7 31.96 -120.38 -32.94
N ARG A 8 31.43 -121.33 -32.15
CA ARG A 8 30.53 -121.01 -31.04
C ARG A 8 31.20 -120.19 -29.94
N GLN A 9 32.50 -120.40 -29.72
CA GLN A 9 33.27 -119.65 -28.74
C GLN A 9 33.53 -118.21 -29.22
N GLN A 10 33.78 -118.02 -30.52
CA GLN A 10 33.82 -116.69 -31.16
C GLN A 10 32.46 -115.98 -31.13
N ASP A 11 31.38 -116.64 -31.53
CA ASP A 11 30.03 -116.05 -31.52
C ASP A 11 29.62 -115.62 -30.09
N LEU A 12 29.99 -116.42 -29.08
CA LEU A 12 29.76 -116.09 -27.67
C LEU A 12 30.61 -114.88 -27.23
N GLN A 13 31.87 -114.80 -27.67
CA GLN A 13 32.73 -113.65 -27.39
C GLN A 13 32.23 -112.37 -28.07
N GLU A 14 31.80 -112.45 -29.34
CA GLU A 14 31.21 -111.32 -30.07
C GLU A 14 29.89 -110.85 -29.43
N ALA A 15 29.04 -111.79 -29.01
CA ALA A 15 27.82 -111.47 -28.26
C ALA A 15 28.14 -110.83 -26.90
N GLN A 16 29.16 -111.32 -26.17
CA GLN A 16 29.61 -110.73 -24.91
C GLN A 16 30.19 -109.31 -25.09
N GLU A 17 30.96 -109.08 -26.17
CA GLU A 17 31.44 -107.75 -26.53
C GLU A 17 30.30 -106.81 -26.91
N MET A 18 29.30 -107.30 -27.64
CA MET A 18 28.11 -106.54 -28.01
C MET A 18 27.27 -106.18 -26.79
N ILE A 19 27.07 -107.11 -25.85
CA ILE A 19 26.40 -106.85 -24.57
C ILE A 19 27.15 -105.76 -23.79
N ARG A 20 28.48 -105.84 -23.68
CA ARG A 20 29.28 -104.79 -23.04
C ARG A 20 29.10 -103.42 -23.67
N ARG A 21 29.12 -103.33 -25.01
CA ARG A 21 28.89 -102.06 -25.73
C ARG A 21 27.49 -101.51 -25.48
N LEU A 22 26.46 -102.35 -25.49
CA LEU A 22 25.08 -101.95 -25.24
C LEU A 22 24.88 -101.50 -23.79
N GLU A 23 25.49 -102.17 -22.82
CA GLU A 23 25.49 -101.75 -21.41
C GLU A 23 26.17 -100.39 -21.23
N GLU A 24 27.29 -100.16 -21.91
CA GLU A 24 28.00 -98.89 -21.87
C GLU A 24 27.20 -97.76 -22.55
N GLN A 25 26.55 -98.04 -23.68
CA GLN A 25 25.63 -97.09 -24.34
C GLN A 25 24.41 -96.77 -23.48
N LEU A 26 23.80 -97.76 -22.82
CA LEU A 26 22.70 -97.54 -21.88
C LEU A 26 23.14 -96.67 -20.70
N LYS A 27 24.35 -96.91 -20.18
CA LYS A 27 24.91 -96.10 -19.10
C LYS A 27 25.16 -94.65 -19.53
N GLN A 28 25.68 -94.45 -20.74
CA GLN A 28 25.85 -93.11 -21.32
C GLN A 28 24.52 -92.40 -21.55
N LEU A 29 23.51 -93.11 -22.06
CA LEU A 29 22.15 -92.58 -22.25
C LEU A 29 21.50 -92.22 -20.91
N GLN A 30 21.67 -93.04 -19.88
CA GLN A 30 21.15 -92.76 -18.54
C GLN A 30 21.79 -91.49 -17.97
N LEU A 31 23.11 -91.34 -18.08
CA LEU A 31 23.80 -90.12 -17.62
C LEU A 31 23.33 -88.87 -18.37
N ALA A 32 23.21 -88.95 -19.71
CA ALA A 32 22.71 -87.83 -20.51
C ALA A 32 21.26 -87.47 -20.16
N LYS A 33 20.43 -88.48 -19.86
CA LYS A 33 19.06 -88.28 -19.40
C LYS A 33 19.04 -87.58 -18.04
N ASP A 34 19.80 -88.07 -17.06
CA ASP A 34 19.85 -87.49 -15.72
C ASP A 34 20.37 -86.04 -15.76
N GLU A 35 21.34 -85.74 -16.64
CA GLU A 35 21.85 -84.38 -16.87
C GLU A 35 20.78 -83.45 -17.50
N LEU A 36 20.00 -83.95 -18.46
CA LEU A 36 18.87 -83.20 -19.04
C LEU A 36 17.75 -82.96 -18.02
N GLU A 37 17.43 -83.95 -17.18
CA GLU A 37 16.45 -83.79 -16.10
C GLU A 37 16.92 -82.75 -15.07
N ALA A 38 18.23 -82.74 -14.74
CA ALA A 38 18.81 -81.71 -13.87
C ALA A 38 18.68 -80.30 -14.48
N GLN A 39 19.04 -80.14 -15.76
CA GLN A 39 18.89 -78.85 -16.47
C GLN A 39 17.43 -78.40 -16.56
N GLN A 40 16.48 -79.31 -16.81
CA GLN A 40 15.06 -79.00 -16.84
C GLN A 40 14.56 -78.52 -15.46
N ASN A 41 14.99 -79.18 -14.39
CA ASN A 41 14.63 -78.80 -13.03
C ASN A 41 15.20 -77.42 -12.66
N GLU A 42 16.44 -77.12 -13.05
CA GLU A 42 17.05 -75.80 -12.85
C GLU A 42 16.33 -74.71 -13.64
N LEU A 43 16.00 -74.98 -14.91
CA LEU A 43 15.26 -74.04 -15.76
C LEU A 43 13.87 -73.74 -15.17
N THR A 44 13.17 -74.78 -14.68
CA THR A 44 11.86 -74.62 -14.04
C THR A 44 11.98 -73.80 -12.75
N ALA A 45 13.01 -74.05 -11.93
CA ALA A 45 13.27 -73.27 -10.73
C ALA A 45 13.60 -71.79 -11.06
N MET A 46 14.35 -71.55 -12.13
CA MET A 46 14.65 -70.19 -12.60
C MET A 46 13.39 -69.49 -13.12
N MET A 47 12.54 -70.18 -13.90
CA MET A 47 11.27 -69.64 -14.37
C MET A 47 10.35 -69.25 -13.21
N ASN A 48 10.20 -70.10 -12.20
CA ASN A 48 9.37 -69.80 -11.03
C ASN A 48 9.85 -68.56 -10.28
N ARG A 49 11.18 -68.41 -10.06
CA ARG A 49 11.73 -67.20 -9.42
C ARG A 49 11.48 -65.94 -10.24
N LEU A 50 11.53 -66.05 -11.57
CA LEU A 50 11.32 -64.92 -12.47
C LEU A 50 9.85 -64.49 -12.50
N GLU A 51 8.93 -65.46 -12.45
CA GLU A 51 7.49 -65.20 -12.29
C GLU A 51 7.16 -64.56 -10.93
N GLU A 52 7.74 -65.06 -9.84
CA GLU A 52 7.59 -64.47 -8.50
C GLU A 52 8.11 -63.03 -8.47
N SER A 53 9.30 -62.78 -9.02
CA SER A 53 9.87 -61.44 -9.12
C SER A 53 8.97 -60.49 -9.91
N LYS A 54 8.43 -60.96 -11.04
CA LYS A 54 7.52 -60.16 -11.88
C LYS A 54 6.21 -59.84 -11.16
N ASN A 55 5.66 -60.80 -10.41
CA ASN A 55 4.43 -60.61 -9.64
C ASN A 55 4.64 -59.61 -8.49
N MET A 56 5.77 -59.69 -7.80
CA MET A 56 6.15 -58.73 -6.76
C MET A 56 6.30 -57.32 -7.35
N GLU A 57 7.01 -57.17 -8.47
CA GLU A 57 7.17 -55.88 -9.14
C GLU A 57 5.81 -55.31 -9.61
N ALA A 58 4.94 -56.15 -10.17
CA ALA A 58 3.60 -55.72 -10.59
C ALA A 58 2.76 -55.23 -9.40
N ALA A 59 2.85 -55.91 -8.25
CA ALA A 59 2.16 -55.50 -7.03
C ALA A 59 2.70 -54.18 -6.46
N GLU A 60 4.02 -53.97 -6.52
CA GLU A 60 4.64 -52.71 -6.11
C GLU A 60 4.25 -51.55 -7.03
N ARG A 61 4.29 -51.78 -8.35
CA ARG A 61 3.82 -50.80 -9.34
C ARG A 61 2.36 -50.41 -9.10
N ALA A 62 1.48 -51.37 -8.86
CA ALA A 62 0.07 -51.11 -8.56
C ALA A 62 -0.12 -50.27 -7.29
N LYS A 63 0.67 -50.53 -6.24
CA LYS A 63 0.63 -49.71 -5.00
C LYS A 63 1.09 -48.28 -5.24
N LEU A 64 2.19 -48.09 -6.00
CA LEU A 64 2.70 -46.77 -6.34
C LEU A 64 1.71 -45.99 -7.21
N GLU A 65 1.05 -46.64 -8.17
CA GLU A 65 0.01 -46.02 -8.99
C GLU A 65 -1.19 -45.55 -8.13
N GLN A 66 -1.62 -46.37 -7.16
CA GLN A 66 -2.68 -45.96 -6.23
C GLN A 66 -2.26 -44.78 -5.35
N GLU A 67 -1.01 -44.75 -4.88
CA GLU A 67 -0.50 -43.63 -4.08
C GLU A 67 -0.41 -42.34 -4.91
N ILE A 68 0.03 -42.43 -6.16
CA ILE A 68 0.05 -41.29 -7.10
C ILE A 68 -1.36 -40.75 -7.31
N LEU A 69 -2.34 -41.62 -7.56
CA LEU A 69 -3.74 -41.21 -7.74
C LEU A 69 -4.29 -40.52 -6.48
N ALA A 70 -4.07 -41.10 -5.30
CA ALA A 70 -4.50 -40.51 -4.03
C ALA A 70 -3.83 -39.14 -3.78
N LYS A 71 -2.55 -39.01 -4.10
CA LYS A 71 -1.83 -37.72 -4.02
C LYS A 71 -2.36 -36.70 -5.01
N GLN A 72 -2.72 -37.13 -6.21
CA GLN A 72 -3.27 -36.26 -7.23
C GLN A 72 -4.66 -35.73 -6.83
N GLU A 73 -5.51 -36.59 -6.25
CA GLU A 73 -6.80 -36.18 -5.65
C GLU A 73 -6.63 -35.23 -4.44
N GLU A 74 -5.58 -35.43 -3.64
CA GLU A 74 -5.26 -34.51 -2.55
C GLU A 74 -4.84 -33.13 -3.08
N VAL A 75 -4.01 -33.09 -4.12
CA VAL A 75 -3.60 -31.83 -4.76
C VAL A 75 -4.79 -31.09 -5.37
N THR A 76 -5.68 -31.76 -6.09
CA THR A 76 -6.88 -31.11 -6.67
C THR A 76 -7.82 -30.58 -5.60
N ARG A 77 -7.99 -31.31 -4.49
CA ARG A 77 -8.76 -30.84 -3.33
C ARG A 77 -8.12 -29.62 -2.67
N ILE A 78 -6.81 -29.60 -2.50
CA ILE A 78 -6.11 -28.42 -1.95
C ILE A 78 -6.27 -27.22 -2.89
N GLN A 79 -6.12 -27.41 -4.19
CA GLN A 79 -6.31 -26.35 -5.19
C GLN A 79 -7.71 -25.73 -5.10
N SER A 80 -8.76 -26.56 -5.04
CA SER A 80 -10.13 -26.08 -4.89
C SER A 80 -10.35 -25.26 -3.61
N VAL A 81 -9.72 -25.66 -2.50
CA VAL A 81 -9.80 -24.91 -1.23
C VAL A 81 -9.05 -23.58 -1.32
N VAL A 82 -7.90 -23.54 -2.00
CA VAL A 82 -7.15 -22.30 -2.23
C VAL A 82 -7.96 -21.35 -3.10
N GLU A 83 -8.52 -21.82 -4.20
CA GLU A 83 -9.37 -21.00 -5.09
C GLU A 83 -10.57 -20.41 -4.35
N ALA A 84 -11.27 -21.21 -3.54
CA ALA A 84 -12.40 -20.72 -2.74
C ALA A 84 -11.98 -19.64 -1.73
N LYS A 85 -10.81 -19.80 -1.08
CA LYS A 85 -10.28 -18.81 -0.14
C LYS A 85 -9.78 -17.54 -0.84
N ASP A 86 -9.21 -17.66 -2.03
CA ASP A 86 -8.76 -16.52 -2.83
C ASP A 86 -9.96 -15.69 -3.28
N GLU A 87 -11.06 -16.33 -3.69
CA GLU A 87 -12.31 -15.64 -4.01
C GLU A 87 -12.90 -14.92 -2.79
N GLU A 88 -12.94 -15.56 -1.62
CA GLU A 88 -13.40 -14.94 -0.39
C GLU A 88 -12.53 -13.75 0.01
N THR A 89 -11.20 -13.90 -0.09
CA THR A 89 -10.24 -12.83 0.19
C THR A 89 -10.46 -11.65 -0.75
N LYS A 90 -10.68 -11.90 -2.04
CA LYS A 90 -10.96 -10.87 -3.03
C LYS A 90 -12.27 -10.12 -2.71
N ARG A 91 -13.34 -10.84 -2.35
CA ARG A 91 -14.62 -10.21 -1.96
C ARG A 91 -14.46 -9.30 -0.74
N LEU A 92 -13.74 -9.76 0.28
CA LEU A 92 -13.48 -8.95 1.49
C LEU A 92 -12.62 -7.73 1.18
N GLN A 93 -11.63 -7.85 0.27
CA GLN A 93 -10.84 -6.71 -0.19
C GLN A 93 -11.71 -5.67 -0.89
N ASP A 94 -12.57 -6.09 -1.82
CA ASP A 94 -13.49 -5.20 -2.54
C ASP A 94 -14.46 -4.50 -1.57
N GLU A 95 -14.99 -5.21 -0.57
CA GLU A 95 -15.86 -4.62 0.46
C GLU A 95 -15.12 -3.58 1.33
N VAL A 96 -13.90 -3.89 1.77
CA VAL A 96 -13.08 -2.96 2.57
C VAL A 96 -12.75 -1.71 1.75
N GLU A 97 -12.42 -1.85 0.47
CA GLU A 97 -12.16 -0.72 -0.41
C GLU A 97 -13.41 0.13 -0.62
N ALA A 98 -14.58 -0.50 -0.83
CA ALA A 98 -15.84 0.21 -0.97
C ALA A 98 -16.22 0.99 0.30
N VAL A 99 -16.00 0.41 1.50
CA VAL A 99 -16.23 1.10 2.77
C VAL A 99 -15.28 2.27 2.95
N ARG A 100 -13.98 2.09 2.69
CA ARG A 100 -12.99 3.18 2.77
C ARG A 100 -13.31 4.31 1.81
N ARG A 101 -13.74 3.99 0.59
CA ARG A 101 -14.13 5.00 -0.40
C ARG A 101 -15.34 5.81 0.08
N LYS A 102 -16.37 5.14 0.62
CA LYS A 102 -17.53 5.84 1.20
C LYS A 102 -17.14 6.74 2.36
N GLN A 103 -16.28 6.27 3.26
CA GLN A 103 -15.77 7.10 4.36
C GLN A 103 -15.02 8.33 3.87
N ALA A 104 -14.14 8.18 2.87
CA ALA A 104 -13.42 9.31 2.29
C ALA A 104 -14.35 10.32 1.59
N GLU A 105 -15.39 9.85 0.90
CA GLU A 105 -16.41 10.70 0.28
C GLU A 105 -17.23 11.46 1.34
N GLU A 106 -17.65 10.78 2.42
CA GLU A 106 -18.37 11.39 3.54
C GLU A 106 -17.51 12.43 4.29
N GLU A 107 -16.23 12.14 4.53
CA GLU A 107 -15.29 13.09 5.16
C GLU A 107 -15.08 14.33 4.30
N MET A 108 -14.93 14.16 2.98
CA MET A 108 -14.80 15.28 2.04
C MET A 108 -16.07 16.14 2.01
N GLU A 109 -17.25 15.52 1.99
CA GLU A 109 -18.53 16.24 2.04
C GLU A 109 -18.69 17.00 3.37
N ALA A 110 -18.33 16.39 4.50
CA ALA A 110 -18.38 17.02 5.81
C ALA A 110 -17.41 18.21 5.91
N ALA A 111 -16.20 18.08 5.35
CA ALA A 111 -15.23 19.17 5.28
C ALA A 111 -15.76 20.33 4.42
N ARG A 112 -16.38 20.02 3.26
CA ARG A 112 -16.99 21.03 2.40
C ARG A 112 -18.15 21.77 3.09
N LYS A 113 -19.03 21.05 3.79
CA LYS A 113 -20.13 21.66 4.58
C LYS A 113 -19.58 22.58 5.67
N LYS A 114 -18.58 22.14 6.42
CA LYS A 114 -17.94 22.99 7.44
C LYS A 114 -17.30 24.23 6.85
N GLN A 115 -16.68 24.13 5.68
CA GLN A 115 -16.11 25.28 5.00
C GLN A 115 -17.21 26.27 4.57
N GLU A 116 -18.30 25.77 3.99
CA GLU A 116 -19.45 26.59 3.59
C GLU A 116 -20.15 27.25 4.79
N GLU A 117 -20.31 26.53 5.90
CA GLU A 117 -20.82 27.08 7.15
C GLU A 117 -19.89 28.17 7.71
N ALA A 118 -18.57 27.94 7.68
CA ALA A 118 -17.58 28.92 8.14
C ALA A 118 -17.57 30.18 7.26
N THR A 119 -17.64 30.04 5.94
CA THR A 119 -17.71 31.19 5.02
C THR A 119 -19.03 31.94 5.18
N ALA A 120 -20.16 31.24 5.34
CA ALA A 120 -21.45 31.86 5.61
C ALA A 120 -21.45 32.62 6.94
N ALA A 121 -20.87 32.04 7.99
CA ALA A 121 -20.72 32.71 9.29
C ALA A 121 -19.81 33.94 9.20
N MET A 122 -18.71 33.87 8.45
CA MET A 122 -17.82 35.00 8.22
C MET A 122 -18.50 36.11 7.43
N LEU A 123 -19.29 35.77 6.40
CA LEU A 123 -20.06 36.73 5.61
C LEU A 123 -21.15 37.41 6.46
N ALA A 124 -21.83 36.63 7.32
CA ALA A 124 -22.84 37.15 8.25
C ALA A 124 -22.24 38.03 9.35
N ALA A 125 -21.00 37.76 9.77
CA ALA A 125 -20.26 38.59 10.72
C ALA A 125 -19.58 39.81 10.06
N SER A 126 -19.59 39.90 8.72
CA SER A 126 -18.96 40.99 8.00
C SER A 126 -19.82 42.26 8.05
N THR A 127 -19.16 43.40 8.26
CA THR A 127 -19.79 44.73 8.18
C THR A 127 -20.07 45.11 6.72
N PRO A 128 -21.17 45.83 6.42
CA PRO A 128 -21.49 46.24 5.04
C PRO A 128 -20.30 46.94 4.37
N GLN A 129 -19.91 46.48 3.18
CA GLN A 129 -18.68 46.93 2.52
C GLN A 129 -18.63 48.47 2.34
N HIS A 130 -19.77 49.10 2.02
CA HIS A 130 -19.89 50.54 1.82
C HIS A 130 -19.69 51.40 3.09
N HIS A 131 -19.60 50.79 4.28
CA HIS A 131 -19.23 51.51 5.50
C HIS A 131 -17.72 51.73 5.63
N HIS A 132 -16.90 50.92 4.95
CA HIS A 132 -15.46 51.09 4.97
C HIS A 132 -15.07 52.23 4.02
N VAL A 133 -14.08 53.02 4.43
CA VAL A 133 -13.44 53.96 3.52
C VAL A 133 -12.79 53.14 2.41
N THR A 134 -12.91 53.59 1.17
CA THR A 134 -12.30 52.86 0.06
C THR A 134 -10.80 52.77 0.28
N GLU A 135 -10.28 51.56 0.33
CA GLU A 135 -8.85 51.30 0.39
C GLU A 135 -8.25 51.49 -1.00
N ASN A 136 -6.92 51.54 -1.06
CA ASN A 136 -6.23 51.63 -2.33
C ASN A 136 -6.06 50.21 -2.88
N ASP A 137 -7.02 49.74 -3.69
CA ASP A 137 -7.13 48.36 -4.20
C ASP A 137 -6.10 47.99 -5.30
N GLN A 138 -4.89 48.56 -5.24
CA GLN A 138 -3.81 48.18 -6.14
C GLN A 138 -3.10 46.94 -5.58
N ASP A 139 -3.73 45.79 -5.79
CA ASP A 139 -3.08 44.47 -5.78
C ASP A 139 -1.92 44.51 -6.78
N ASP A 140 -0.69 44.44 -6.26
CA ASP A 140 0.57 44.03 -6.90
C ASP A 140 0.65 44.15 -8.44
N ASN A 141 0.30 45.31 -9.00
CA ASN A 141 0.60 45.63 -10.38
C ASN A 141 2.06 46.11 -10.45
N ASP A 142 2.98 45.14 -10.43
CA ASP A 142 4.42 45.30 -10.63
C ASP A 142 4.80 45.95 -11.99
N ASP A 143 3.83 46.23 -12.86
CA ASP A 143 4.01 46.79 -14.20
C ASP A 143 4.02 48.34 -14.26
N LEU A 144 3.96 49.06 -13.13
CA LEU A 144 4.11 50.52 -13.10
C LEU A 144 5.60 50.92 -12.94
N PRO A 145 6.24 51.54 -13.97
CA PRO A 145 7.69 51.78 -13.98
C PRO A 145 8.21 52.77 -12.92
N ASN A 146 7.32 53.49 -12.23
CA ASN A 146 7.67 54.50 -11.21
C ASN A 146 6.81 54.44 -9.92
N GLY A 147 5.91 53.45 -9.78
CA GLY A 147 5.03 53.32 -8.61
C GLY A 147 4.09 54.51 -8.34
N ASP A 148 3.79 55.35 -9.36
CA ASP A 148 2.85 56.47 -9.21
C ASP A 148 1.42 55.95 -9.19
N VAL A 149 0.73 56.18 -8.07
CA VAL A 149 -0.67 55.83 -7.86
C VAL A 149 -1.44 57.13 -7.66
N SER A 150 -2.22 57.51 -8.68
CA SER A 150 -3.13 58.65 -8.63
C SER A 150 -4.58 58.18 -8.74
N ARG A 151 -5.44 58.69 -7.86
CA ARG A 151 -6.88 58.40 -7.84
C ARG A 151 -7.68 59.69 -7.75
N ASP A 152 -8.71 59.79 -8.59
CA ASP A 152 -9.66 60.90 -8.56
C ASP A 152 -10.53 60.82 -7.30
N LEU A 153 -10.62 61.93 -6.56
CA LEU A 153 -11.46 62.07 -5.38
C LEU A 153 -12.85 62.54 -5.78
N ALA A 154 -13.90 61.93 -5.23
CA ALA A 154 -15.27 62.38 -5.45
C ALA A 154 -15.51 63.72 -4.71
N THR A 155 -16.01 64.72 -5.44
CA THR A 155 -16.33 66.06 -4.92
C THR A 155 -17.83 66.32 -5.02
N ASP A 156 -18.40 67.00 -4.02
CA ASP A 156 -19.78 67.48 -4.03
C ASP A 156 -19.79 69.01 -3.92
N ASP A 157 -20.54 69.65 -4.82
CA ASP A 157 -20.57 71.10 -5.02
C ASP A 157 -21.33 71.85 -3.89
N ASN A 158 -22.06 71.14 -3.03
CA ASN A 158 -22.88 71.74 -1.96
C ASN A 158 -22.32 71.52 -0.53
N ILE A 159 -21.05 71.11 -0.40
CA ILE A 159 -20.42 70.90 0.92
C ILE A 159 -20.08 72.24 1.57
N ILE A 160 -20.62 72.48 2.77
CA ILE A 160 -20.21 73.59 3.66
C ILE A 160 -19.09 73.05 4.57
N ASP A 161 -17.90 73.65 4.52
CA ASP A 161 -16.77 73.22 5.35
C ASP A 161 -17.06 73.52 6.84
N PRO A 162 -17.16 72.49 7.71
CA PRO A 162 -17.46 72.68 9.12
C PRO A 162 -16.35 73.41 9.90
N VAL A 163 -15.14 73.54 9.34
CA VAL A 163 -14.02 74.21 10.00
C VAL A 163 -14.26 75.72 10.11
N GLU A 164 -14.94 76.33 9.15
CA GLU A 164 -15.16 77.78 9.11
C GLU A 164 -15.91 78.32 10.34
N GLU A 165 -16.89 77.56 10.82
CA GLU A 165 -17.69 77.92 12.00
C GLU A 165 -17.19 77.25 13.30
N ARG A 166 -16.19 76.37 13.22
CA ARG A 166 -15.73 75.56 14.35
C ARG A 166 -15.01 76.42 15.40
N ARG A 167 -15.66 76.60 16.55
CA ARG A 167 -15.06 77.22 17.75
C ARG A 167 -14.47 76.20 18.70
N THR A 168 -13.38 76.56 19.37
CA THR A 168 -12.74 75.67 20.34
C THR A 168 -13.66 75.45 21.55
N LEU A 169 -13.48 74.33 22.26
CA LEU A 169 -14.28 74.06 23.44
C LEU A 169 -14.06 75.12 24.53
N ALA A 170 -12.84 75.65 24.65
CA ALA A 170 -12.49 76.70 25.62
C ALA A 170 -13.13 78.06 25.29
N GLU A 171 -13.47 78.33 24.02
CA GLU A 171 -14.19 79.54 23.62
C GLU A 171 -15.70 79.43 23.86
N ARG A 172 -16.27 78.22 23.75
CA ARG A 172 -17.72 78.00 23.93
C ARG A 172 -18.12 77.70 25.38
N ASN A 173 -17.22 77.13 26.17
CA ASN A 173 -17.51 76.71 27.54
C ASN A 173 -16.79 77.64 28.54
N GLU A 174 -17.54 78.57 29.12
CA GLU A 174 -17.05 79.56 30.09
C GLU A 174 -16.38 78.91 31.30
N ARG A 175 -16.98 77.82 31.84
CA ARG A 175 -16.38 77.08 32.96
C ARG A 175 -15.00 76.53 32.60
N LEU A 176 -14.82 75.98 31.39
CA LEU A 176 -13.52 75.50 30.94
C LEU A 176 -12.53 76.65 30.78
N HIS A 177 -12.97 77.80 30.25
CA HIS A 177 -12.15 79.00 30.16
C HIS A 177 -11.62 79.46 31.53
N ASP A 178 -12.50 79.57 32.51
CA ASP A 178 -12.17 80.01 33.86
C ASP A 178 -11.25 79.03 34.58
N GLN A 179 -11.51 77.73 34.43
CA GLN A 179 -10.63 76.69 34.97
C GLN A 179 -9.21 76.77 34.39
N LEU A 180 -9.09 76.94 33.07
CA LEU A 180 -7.79 77.12 32.42
C LEU A 180 -7.09 78.40 32.87
N LYS A 181 -7.86 79.48 33.11
CA LYS A 181 -7.33 80.76 33.59
C LYS A 181 -6.80 80.64 35.02
N MET A 182 -7.55 80.00 35.92
CA MET A 182 -7.11 79.73 37.30
C MET A 182 -5.85 78.86 37.32
N LEU A 183 -5.86 77.74 36.59
CA LEU A 183 -4.70 76.84 36.53
C LEU A 183 -3.45 77.52 35.94
N LYS A 184 -3.61 78.39 34.93
CA LYS A 184 -2.49 79.19 34.40
C LYS A 184 -1.90 80.12 35.46
N GLN A 185 -2.73 80.70 36.33
CA GLN A 185 -2.27 81.57 37.40
C GLN A 185 -1.57 80.79 38.51
N ASP A 186 -2.10 79.63 38.90
CA ASP A 186 -1.51 78.79 39.95
C ASP A 186 -0.16 78.21 39.51
N LEU A 187 -0.09 77.65 38.28
CA LEU A 187 1.13 77.06 37.74
C LEU A 187 2.22 78.10 37.45
N ALA A 188 1.87 79.37 37.21
CA ALA A 188 2.85 80.43 37.00
C ALA A 188 3.71 80.67 38.26
N GLN A 189 3.20 80.37 39.46
CA GLN A 189 3.93 80.58 40.72
C GLN A 189 5.09 79.59 40.92
N SER A 190 4.99 78.39 40.32
CA SER A 190 5.97 77.32 40.46
C SER A 190 6.72 76.99 39.16
N ARG A 191 6.57 77.82 38.12
CA ARG A 191 7.14 77.56 36.79
C ARG A 191 8.62 77.93 36.73
N ASP A 192 9.45 77.00 36.27
CA ASP A 192 10.87 77.22 35.93
C ASP A 192 11.01 77.64 34.45
N GLU A 193 11.40 78.89 34.21
CA GLU A 193 11.51 79.47 32.86
C GLU A 193 12.69 78.92 32.06
N THR A 194 13.67 78.31 32.73
CA THR A 194 14.84 77.71 32.06
C THR A 194 14.50 76.41 31.33
N LYS A 195 13.38 75.78 31.69
CA LYS A 195 12.88 74.54 31.10
C LYS A 195 11.80 74.75 30.04
N GLU A 196 11.59 76.00 29.61
CA GLU A 196 10.61 76.31 28.57
C GLU A 196 11.04 75.77 27.21
N THR A 197 10.21 74.91 26.60
CA THR A 197 10.48 74.30 25.30
C THR A 197 10.18 75.25 24.14
N ALA A 198 10.65 74.92 22.94
CA ALA A 198 10.30 75.69 21.74
C ALA A 198 8.78 75.71 21.48
N MET A 199 8.07 74.60 21.74
CA MET A 199 6.62 74.51 21.56
C MET A 199 5.86 75.35 22.57
N ASP A 200 6.36 75.51 23.80
CA ASP A 200 5.74 76.37 24.82
C ASP A 200 5.79 77.84 24.40
N LYS A 201 6.93 78.27 23.83
CA LYS A 201 7.11 79.62 23.29
C LYS A 201 6.12 79.89 22.15
N ILE A 202 6.05 78.96 21.20
CA ILE A 202 5.11 79.05 20.06
C ILE A 202 3.65 79.04 20.55
N HIS A 203 3.29 78.17 21.49
CA HIS A 203 1.92 78.12 22.03
C HIS A 203 1.56 79.42 22.77
N ARG A 204 2.47 79.95 23.59
CA ARG A 204 2.27 81.22 24.29
C ARG A 204 2.10 82.37 23.31
N GLU A 205 2.90 82.39 22.25
CA GLU A 205 2.78 83.36 21.16
C GLU A 205 1.45 83.22 20.42
N ASN A 206 1.04 82.01 20.04
CA ASN A 206 -0.25 81.74 19.38
C ASN A 206 -1.46 82.16 20.23
N VAL A 207 -1.40 81.98 21.55
CA VAL A 207 -2.44 82.46 22.47
C VAL A 207 -2.42 83.99 22.60
N ARG A 208 -1.23 84.60 22.52
CA ARG A 208 -1.05 86.05 22.60
C ARG A 208 -1.55 86.75 21.33
N THR A 209 -1.31 86.20 20.15
CA THR A 209 -1.71 86.78 18.85
C THR A 209 -3.19 86.61 18.54
N ARG A 210 -3.87 85.69 19.22
CA ARG A 210 -5.31 85.39 19.04
C ARG A 210 -6.25 86.20 19.95
N LYS A 211 -5.69 87.10 20.76
CA LYS A 211 -6.43 88.09 21.57
C LYS A 211 -6.64 89.37 20.76
#